data_AF-A0A1V1I3U2-F1
#
_entry.id   AF-A0A1V1I3U2-F1
#
_cell.length_a   1.000
_cell.length_b   1.000
_cell.length_c   1.000
_cell.angle_alpha   90.00
_cell.angle_beta   90.00
_cell.angle_gamma   90.00
#
_symmetry.space_group_name_H-M   'P 1'
#
loop_
_entity.id
_entity.type
_entity.pdbx_description
1 polymer ?
#
loop_
_entity_poly.entity_id
_entity_poly.type
_entity_poly.pdbx_seq_one_letter_code
_entity_poly.pdbx_strand_id
1 'polypeptide(L)'
;MIMYLRNNGYKKGNQSNIPNVFAFTMIRNFLNDRSYEEMRREYFIRNLTPNEVNQSMRDIKLLFREYKGLDVITIENKKGDITKFIL
;
A
#
# COMPACT_ATOMS: atom_id res chain seq x y z
N MET A 1 2.84 -10.67 -5.20
CA MET A 1 3.30 -9.55 -4.37
C MET A 1 4.64 -9.90 -3.77
N ILE A 2 5.64 -9.11 -4.12
CA ILE A 2 7.03 -9.17 -3.70
C ILE A 2 7.28 -7.90 -2.88
N MET A 3 7.60 -8.06 -1.60
CA MET A 3 8.13 -6.93 -0.82
C MET A 3 9.61 -6.76 -1.15
N TYR A 4 10.02 -5.56 -1.54
CA TYR A 4 11.41 -5.21 -1.79
C TYR A 4 11.89 -4.27 -0.70
N LEU A 5 12.85 -4.73 0.10
CA LEU A 5 13.43 -3.92 1.17
C LEU A 5 14.84 -3.46 0.75
N ARG A 6 15.06 -2.15 0.62
CA ARG A 6 16.37 -1.59 0.28
C ARG A 6 16.95 -0.86 1.48
N ASN A 7 18.00 -1.43 2.07
CA ASN A 7 18.79 -0.77 3.09
C ASN A 7 19.79 0.21 2.47
N ASN A 8 19.99 1.35 3.11
CA ASN A 8 20.96 2.35 2.71
C ASN A 8 22.38 1.74 2.76
N GLY A 9 23.04 1.62 1.59
CA GLY A 9 24.37 1.01 1.43
C GLY A 9 24.43 -0.39 0.77
N TYR A 10 23.31 -1.10 0.60
CA TYR A 10 23.30 -2.45 -0.02
C TYR A 10 22.43 -2.50 -1.30
N LYS A 11 22.97 -3.12 -2.36
CA LYS A 11 22.34 -3.19 -3.71
C LYS A 11 21.27 -4.28 -3.88
N LYS A 12 21.14 -5.24 -2.96
CA LYS A 12 20.20 -6.38 -3.06
C LYS A 12 19.12 -6.29 -1.98
N GLY A 13 17.86 -6.20 -2.39
CA GLY A 13 16.72 -6.25 -1.49
C GLY A 13 16.18 -7.67 -1.27
N ASN A 14 15.75 -7.96 -0.05
CA ASN A 14 15.13 -9.24 0.33
C ASN A 14 13.68 -9.29 -0.18
N GLN A 15 13.30 -10.41 -0.82
CA GLN A 15 11.95 -10.69 -1.29
C GLN A 15 11.19 -11.56 -0.27
N SER A 16 9.99 -11.15 0.13
CA SER A 16 9.11 -11.93 1.02
C SER A 16 7.70 -12.07 0.44
N ASN A 17 7.03 -13.21 0.74
CA ASN A 17 5.67 -13.60 0.32
C ASN A 17 4.55 -13.27 1.33
N ILE A 18 4.88 -12.56 2.41
CA ILE A 18 3.95 -11.93 3.38
C ILE A 18 3.26 -10.59 2.90
N PRO A 19 3.40 -10.02 1.68
CA PRO A 19 3.04 -8.60 1.46
C PRO A 19 1.54 -8.29 1.29
N ASN A 20 0.71 -9.26 0.87
CA ASN A 20 -0.69 -8.98 0.52
C ASN A 20 -1.51 -8.47 1.70
N VAL A 21 -1.49 -9.18 2.84
CA VAL A 21 -2.29 -8.80 4.02
C VAL A 21 -1.88 -7.43 4.55
N PHE A 22 -0.58 -7.15 4.58
CA PHE A 22 -0.06 -5.86 5.02
C PHE A 22 -0.52 -4.73 4.10
N ALA A 23 -0.35 -4.88 2.78
CA ALA A 23 -0.73 -3.86 1.82
C ALA A 23 -2.26 -3.60 1.82
N PHE A 24 -3.07 -4.66 1.84
CA PHE A 24 -4.52 -4.52 1.94
C PHE A 24 -4.96 -3.85 3.25
N THR A 25 -4.29 -4.17 4.37
CA THR A 25 -4.58 -3.53 5.65
C THR A 25 -4.21 -2.05 5.62
N MET A 26 -3.05 -1.70 5.06
CA MET A 26 -2.61 -0.31 4.96
C MET A 26 -3.56 0.52 4.10
N ILE A 27 -3.97 0.00 2.94
CA ILE A 27 -4.94 0.67 2.05
C ILE A 27 -6.29 0.82 2.76
N ARG A 28 -6.77 -0.22 3.45
CA ARG A 28 -8.03 -0.15 4.20
C ARG A 28 -7.98 0.92 5.28
N ASN A 29 -6.87 1.00 6.03
CA ASN A 29 -6.68 2.00 7.07
C ASN A 29 -6.59 3.40 6.45
N PHE A 30 -5.86 3.56 5.34
CA PHE A 30 -5.82 4.81 4.59
C PHE A 30 -7.22 5.29 4.19
N LEU A 31 -8.12 4.39 3.79
CA LEU A 31 -9.48 4.74 3.37
C LEU A 31 -10.45 5.03 4.53
N ASN A 32 -10.19 4.56 5.75
CA ASN A 32 -11.17 4.55 6.84
C ASN A 32 -10.74 5.30 8.12
N ASP A 33 -9.44 5.33 8.44
CA ASP A 33 -8.96 5.92 9.69
C ASP A 33 -8.87 7.45 9.60
N ARG A 34 -9.29 8.15 10.66
CA ARG A 34 -9.22 9.61 10.76
C ARG A 34 -7.78 10.13 10.73
N SER A 35 -6.81 9.32 11.16
CA SER A 35 -5.39 9.68 11.10
C SER A 35 -4.91 10.01 9.67
N TYR A 36 -5.58 9.48 8.65
CA TYR A 36 -5.29 9.74 7.23
C TYR A 36 -6.27 10.73 6.57
N GLU A 37 -7.13 11.42 7.32
CA GLU A 37 -8.16 12.27 6.72
C GLU A 37 -7.58 13.44 5.92
N GLU A 38 -6.58 14.13 6.45
CA GLU A 38 -5.89 15.23 5.76
C GLU A 38 -5.24 14.73 4.46
N MET A 39 -4.47 13.64 4.56
CA MET A 39 -3.84 13.00 3.41
C MET A 39 -4.88 12.57 2.35
N ARG A 40 -5.99 11.94 2.76
CA ARG A 40 -7.07 11.56 1.83
C ARG A 40 -7.64 12.77 1.09
N ARG A 41 -7.81 13.90 1.78
CA ARG A 41 -8.32 15.14 1.16
C ARG A 41 -7.38 15.67 0.09
N GLU A 42 -6.06 15.55 0.26
CA GLU A 42 -5.07 15.91 -0.77
C GLU A 42 -5.24 15.07 -2.05
N TYR A 43 -5.64 13.81 -1.92
CA TYR A 43 -5.99 12.93 -3.05
C TYR A 43 -7.43 13.09 -3.54
N PHE A 44 -8.16 14.13 -3.09
CA PHE A 44 -9.58 14.36 -3.39
C PHE A 44 -10.50 13.20 -2.98
N ILE A 45 -10.08 12.39 -2.01
CA ILE A 45 -10.87 11.28 -1.47
C ILE A 45 -11.69 11.81 -0.30
N ARG A 46 -13.01 11.88 -0.49
CA ARG A 46 -13.96 12.18 0.59
C ARG A 46 -14.02 11.05 1.62
N ASN A 47 -14.64 11.32 2.77
CA ASN A 47 -14.95 10.26 3.72
C ASN A 47 -15.90 9.23 3.05
N LEU A 48 -15.44 7.98 3.04
CA LEU A 48 -16.15 6.86 2.46
C LEU A 48 -17.00 6.18 3.52
N THR A 49 -18.19 5.74 3.13
CA THR A 49 -19.01 4.85 3.96
C THR A 49 -18.38 3.46 4.03
N PRO A 50 -18.72 2.62 5.04
CA PRO A 50 -18.19 1.26 5.12
C PRO A 50 -18.44 0.41 3.85
N ASN A 51 -19.56 0.63 3.17
CA ASN A 51 -19.89 -0.05 1.92
C ASN A 51 -18.97 0.40 0.76
N GLU A 52 -18.71 1.70 0.65
CA GLU A 52 -17.79 2.25 -0.34
C GLU A 52 -16.36 1.77 -0.10
N VAL A 53 -15.91 1.74 1.16
CA VAL A 53 -14.60 1.15 1.52
C VAL A 53 -14.53 -0.31 1.07
N ASN A 54 -15.55 -1.11 1.39
CA ASN A 54 -15.57 -2.53 1.00
C ASN A 54 -15.57 -2.73 -0.52
N GLN A 55 -16.27 -1.87 -1.26
CA GLN A 55 -16.28 -1.90 -2.73
C GLN A 55 -14.88 -1.56 -3.28
N SER A 56 -14.28 -0.45 -2.83
CA SER A 56 -12.92 -0.06 -3.22
C SER A 56 -11.91 -1.17 -2.93
N MET A 57 -12.01 -1.85 -1.79
CA MET A 57 -11.13 -2.97 -1.46
C MET A 57 -11.29 -4.17 -2.40
N ARG A 58 -12.50 -4.43 -2.92
CA ARG A 58 -12.73 -5.49 -3.93
C ARG A 58 -12.14 -5.10 -5.27
N ASP A 59 -12.30 -3.85 -5.68
CA ASP A 59 -11.78 -3.34 -6.95
C ASP A 59 -10.25 -3.33 -6.95
N ILE A 60 -9.63 -2.89 -5.84
CA ILE A 60 -8.18 -2.97 -5.64
C ILE A 60 -7.69 -4.42 -5.67
N LYS A 61 -8.45 -5.37 -5.08
CA LYS A 61 -8.10 -6.80 -5.16
C LYS A 61 -8.15 -7.33 -6.58
N LEU A 62 -9.10 -6.88 -7.41
CA LEU A 62 -9.19 -7.25 -8.82
C LEU A 62 -8.03 -6.66 -9.61
N LEU A 63 -7.73 -5.36 -9.44
CA LEU A 63 -6.57 -4.71 -10.05
C LEU A 63 -5.27 -5.46 -9.73
N PHE A 64 -5.11 -5.90 -8.48
CA PHE A 64 -3.92 -6.62 -8.05
C PHE A 64 -3.79 -8.01 -8.65
N ARG A 65 -4.91 -8.63 -9.04
CA ARG A 65 -4.92 -9.93 -9.71
C ARG A 65 -4.58 -9.78 -11.20
N GLU A 66 -5.02 -8.69 -11.82
CA GLU A 66 -4.89 -8.47 -13.26
C GLU A 66 -3.52 -7.89 -13.65
N TYR A 67 -2.99 -6.98 -12.83
CA TYR A 67 -1.76 -6.25 -13.12
C TYR A 67 -0.61 -6.72 -12.23
N LYS A 68 0.31 -7.48 -12.81
CA LYS A 68 1.58 -7.86 -12.18
C LYS A 68 2.58 -6.70 -12.33
N GLY A 69 3.36 -6.42 -11.29
CA GLY A 69 4.42 -5.41 -11.28
C GLY A 69 3.99 -4.03 -10.78
N LEU A 70 2.76 -3.84 -10.30
CA LEU A 70 2.31 -2.57 -9.73
C LEU A 70 3.02 -2.29 -8.40
N ASP A 71 3.66 -1.12 -8.28
CA ASP A 71 4.13 -0.58 -7.00
C ASP A 71 2.93 -0.01 -6.24
N VAL A 72 2.63 -0.62 -5.10
CA VAL A 72 1.40 -0.39 -4.34
C VAL A 72 1.65 0.55 -3.16
N ILE A 73 2.75 0.32 -2.44
CA ILE A 73 3.13 1.09 -1.26
C ILE A 73 4.64 1.26 -1.32
N THR A 74 5.11 2.48 -1.11
CA THR A 74 6.51 2.77 -0.84
C THR A 74 6.60 3.44 0.54
N ILE A 75 7.31 2.81 1.47
CA ILE A 75 7.60 3.35 2.80
C ILE A 75 9.07 3.73 2.84
N GLU A 76 9.35 5.00 3.10
CA GLU A 76 10.70 5.48 3.37
C GLU A 76 10.84 5.77 4.86
N ASN A 77 11.87 5.21 5.49
CA ASN A 77 12.16 5.50 6.90
C ASN A 77 13.06 6.74 7.04
N LYS A 78 13.19 7.27 8.26
CA LYS A 78 14.05 8.44 8.56
C LYS A 78 15.55 8.24 8.24
N LYS A 79 15.98 6.99 7.99
CA LYS A 79 17.36 6.63 7.62
C LYS A 79 17.55 6.50 6.11
N GLY A 80 16.50 6.72 5.32
CA GLY A 80 16.50 6.58 3.85
C GLY A 80 16.34 5.14 3.36
N ASP A 81 15.95 4.19 4.21
CA ASP A 81 15.64 2.84 3.77
C ASP A 81 14.24 2.82 3.13
N ILE A 82 14.17 2.25 1.92
CA ILE A 82 12.94 2.22 1.12
C ILE A 82 12.40 0.80 1.12
N THR A 83 11.18 0.62 1.61
CA THR A 83 10.41 -0.62 1.51
C THR A 83 9.33 -0.43 0.46
N LYS A 84 9.42 -1.17 -0.65
CA LYS A 84 8.42 -1.17 -1.72
C LYS A 84 7.59 -2.44 -1.67
N PHE A 85 6.31 -2.32 -1.97
CA PHE A 85 5.39 -3.43 -2.09
C PHE A 85 4.96 -3.51 -3.55
N ILE A 86 5.52 -4.46 -4.30
CA ILE A 86 5.27 -4.62 -5.75
C ILE A 86 4.43 -5.89 -5.96
N LEU A 87 3.44 -5.89 -6.85
CA LEU A 87 2.61 -7.07 -7.13
C LEU A 87 3.27 -8.14 -7.98
#